data_AF-A0A7C1IG16-F1
#
_entry.id   AF-A0A7C1IG16-F1
#
_cell.length_a   1.000
_cell.length_b   1.000
_cell.length_c   1.000
_cell.angle_alpha   90.00
_cell.angle_beta   90.00
_cell.angle_gamma   90.00
#
_symmetry.space_group_name_H-M   'P 1'
#
loop_
_entity.id
_entity.type
_entity.pdbx_description
1 polymer ?
#
loop_
_entity_poly.entity_id
_entity_poly.type
_entity_poly.pdbx_seq_one_letter_code
_entity_poly.pdbx_strand_id
1 'polypeptide(L)'
;MDDLKQKSLNARLRKTNLTVFEARDGLVESFCLTNRTILDSGKITVKHDQKSCELDRMTEALAKTTFREVGGDYHMPTLENLYKVKDTLENKLKLNARPQEIYRRHQAACQQLLEKASIPIFDQVEKK
;
A
#
# COMPACT_ATOMS: atom_id res chain seq x y z
N MET A 1 18.01 -2.40 -2.84
CA MET A 1 16.72 -2.29 -3.56
C MET A 1 15.64 -1.62 -2.73
N ASP A 2 15.78 -1.65 -1.40
CA ASP A 2 14.96 -1.01 -0.36
C ASP A 2 14.61 0.45 -0.63
N ASP A 3 15.62 1.20 -1.04
CA ASP A 3 15.55 2.64 -1.21
C ASP A 3 14.60 3.03 -2.36
N LEU A 4 14.40 2.13 -3.34
CA LEU A 4 13.60 2.42 -4.52
C LEU A 4 12.10 2.45 -4.20
N LYS A 5 11.59 1.51 -3.40
CA LYS A 5 10.17 1.50 -2.97
C LYS A 5 9.88 2.62 -2.00
N GLN A 6 10.80 2.91 -1.08
CA GLN A 6 10.66 4.06 -0.17
C GLN A 6 10.69 5.39 -0.93
N LYS A 7 11.58 5.54 -1.92
CA LYS A 7 11.62 6.72 -2.81
C LYS A 7 10.37 6.84 -3.67
N SER A 8 9.90 5.74 -4.26
CA SER A 8 8.67 5.72 -5.06
C SER A 8 7.44 6.10 -4.24
N LEU A 9 7.27 5.50 -3.05
CA LEU A 9 6.20 5.87 -2.12
C LEU A 9 6.29 7.36 -1.74
N ASN A 10 7.48 7.85 -1.38
CA ASN A 10 7.67 9.27 -1.06
C ASN A 10 7.37 10.19 -2.25
N ALA A 11 7.75 9.79 -3.47
CA ALA A 11 7.46 10.55 -4.67
C ALA A 11 5.93 10.65 -4.90
N ARG A 12 5.20 9.55 -4.70
CA ARG A 12 3.73 9.53 -4.80
C ARG A 12 3.06 10.36 -3.71
N LEU A 13 3.53 10.27 -2.46
CA LEU A 13 3.03 11.08 -1.35
C LEU A 13 3.26 12.59 -1.57
N ARG A 14 4.32 12.96 -2.29
CA ARG A 14 4.60 14.35 -2.67
C ARG A 14 3.73 14.88 -3.81
N LYS A 15 3.08 14.01 -4.61
CA LYS A 15 2.17 14.47 -5.66
C LYS A 15 0.92 15.10 -5.05
N THR A 16 0.42 16.15 -5.67
CA THR A 16 -0.81 16.83 -5.24
C THR A 16 -2.01 15.89 -5.39
N ASN A 17 -2.12 15.23 -6.55
CA ASN A 17 -3.16 14.28 -6.89
C ASN A 17 -2.54 12.97 -7.36
N LEU A 18 -3.24 11.86 -7.14
CA LEU A 18 -2.86 10.54 -7.61
C LEU A 18 -4.01 9.93 -8.40
N THR A 19 -3.69 9.17 -9.45
CA THR A 19 -4.70 8.30 -10.05
C THR A 19 -4.99 7.12 -9.12
N VAL A 20 -6.15 6.47 -9.28
CA VAL A 20 -6.51 5.27 -8.51
C VAL A 20 -5.48 4.15 -8.71
N PHE A 21 -4.89 4.05 -9.90
CA PHE A 21 -3.79 3.13 -10.20
C PHE A 21 -2.53 3.47 -9.39
N GLU A 22 -2.18 4.74 -9.28
CA GLU A 22 -1.01 5.17 -8.51
C GLU A 22 -1.21 4.98 -7.01
N ALA A 23 -2.43 5.19 -6.50
CA ALA A 23 -2.78 4.90 -5.12
C ALA A 23 -2.78 3.40 -4.82
N ARG A 24 -3.25 2.54 -5.74
CA ARG A 24 -3.11 1.08 -5.64
C ARG A 24 -1.66 0.67 -5.44
N ASP A 25 -0.79 1.10 -6.34
CA ASP A 25 0.63 0.77 -6.25
C ASP A 25 1.25 1.32 -4.96
N GLY A 26 0.94 2.57 -4.59
CA GLY A 26 1.40 3.17 -3.35
C GLY A 26 0.94 2.40 -2.10
N LEU A 27 -0.29 1.88 -2.10
CA LEU A 27 -0.80 1.03 -1.02
C LEU A 27 0.03 -0.24 -0.91
N VAL A 28 0.22 -0.96 -2.02
CA VAL A 28 1.03 -2.19 -2.04
C VAL A 28 2.47 -1.91 -1.58
N GLU A 29 3.07 -0.82 -2.04
CA GLU A 29 4.40 -0.37 -1.61
C GLU A 29 4.44 -0.08 -0.10
N SER A 30 3.42 0.59 0.45
CA SER A 30 3.28 0.85 1.89
C SER A 30 3.19 -0.44 2.70
N PHE A 31 2.41 -1.43 2.26
CA PHE A 31 2.33 -2.74 2.91
C PHE A 31 3.67 -3.49 2.85
N CYS A 32 4.35 -3.47 1.71
CA CYS A 32 5.68 -4.09 1.55
C CYS A 32 6.69 -3.51 2.54
N LEU A 33 6.78 -2.17 2.59
CA LEU A 33 7.69 -1.46 3.50
C LEU A 33 7.34 -1.75 4.96
N THR A 34 6.05 -1.72 5.29
CA THR A 34 5.56 -1.97 6.66
C THR A 34 5.88 -3.38 7.12
N ASN A 35 5.55 -4.40 6.32
CA ASN A 35 5.90 -5.79 6.62
C ASN A 35 7.41 -5.94 6.79
N ARG A 36 8.21 -5.30 5.92
CA ARG A 36 9.66 -5.34 6.02
C ARG A 36 10.18 -4.70 7.30
N THR A 37 9.69 -3.52 7.68
CA THR A 37 10.08 -2.86 8.94
C THR A 37 9.76 -3.74 10.16
N ILE A 38 8.64 -4.47 10.12
CA ILE A 38 8.26 -5.37 11.21
C ILE A 38 9.20 -6.60 11.28
N LEU A 39 9.62 -7.14 10.14
CA LEU A 39 10.62 -8.23 10.09
C LEU A 39 11.97 -7.78 10.61
N ASP A 40 12.44 -6.63 10.12
CA ASP A 40 13.74 -6.07 10.48
C ASP A 40 13.79 -5.69 11.98
N SER A 41 12.66 -5.27 12.55
CA SER A 41 12.50 -5.06 13.99
C SER A 41 12.60 -6.34 14.84
N GLY A 42 12.80 -7.53 14.24
CA GLY A 42 12.93 -8.81 14.93
C GLY A 42 11.65 -9.29 15.64
N LYS A 43 10.52 -8.60 15.44
CA LYS A 43 9.23 -8.87 16.10
C LYS A 43 8.34 -9.88 15.35
N ILE A 44 8.82 -10.38 14.20
CA ILE A 44 8.28 -11.59 13.57
C ILE A 44 9.44 -12.52 13.28
N THR A 45 9.40 -13.71 13.88
CA THR A 45 10.24 -14.83 13.46
C THR A 45 9.66 -15.41 12.18
N VAL A 46 9.87 -14.73 11.05
CA VAL A 46 9.73 -15.41 9.76
C VAL A 46 10.98 -16.24 9.59
N LYS A 47 10.84 -17.50 9.11
CA LYS A 47 12.00 -18.35 8.81
C LYS A 47 13.02 -17.51 8.06
N HIS A 48 14.21 -17.39 8.65
CA HIS A 48 15.28 -16.42 8.41
C HIS A 48 15.86 -16.41 6.97
N ASP A 49 15.20 -17.09 6.03
CA ASP A 49 15.61 -17.33 4.66
C ASP A 49 14.67 -16.72 3.61
N GLN A 50 13.53 -16.12 4.01
CA GLN A 50 12.70 -15.38 3.05
C GLN A 50 13.37 -14.06 2.68
N LYS A 51 14.05 -14.06 1.53
CA LYS A 51 14.72 -12.88 0.98
C LYS A 51 13.68 -11.77 0.78
N SER A 52 14.06 -10.51 0.97
CA SER A 52 13.16 -9.35 0.79
C SER A 52 12.33 -9.40 -0.50
N CYS A 53 12.89 -9.96 -1.57
CA CYS A 53 12.21 -10.11 -2.87
C CYS A 53 10.99 -11.05 -2.80
N GLU A 54 11.03 -12.08 -1.96
CA GLU A 54 9.90 -13.00 -1.75
C GLU A 54 8.80 -12.34 -0.94
N LEU A 55 9.16 -11.53 0.06
CA LEU A 55 8.17 -10.80 0.86
C LEU A 55 7.36 -9.80 0.04
N ASP A 56 8.04 -9.10 -0.86
CA ASP A 56 7.41 -8.19 -1.80
C ASP A 56 6.42 -8.93 -2.72
N ARG A 57 6.84 -10.08 -3.26
CA ARG A 57 5.96 -10.93 -4.09
C ARG A 57 4.78 -11.49 -3.31
N MET A 58 4.99 -11.90 -2.06
CA MET A 58 3.91 -12.39 -1.20
C MET A 58 2.91 -11.30 -0.87
N THR A 59 3.39 -10.09 -0.56
CA THR A 59 2.53 -8.94 -0.26
C THR A 59 1.72 -8.54 -1.49
N GLU A 60 2.33 -8.52 -2.68
CA GLU A 60 1.62 -8.25 -3.93
C GLU A 60 0.60 -9.35 -4.27
N ALA A 61 0.97 -10.63 -4.11
CA ALA A 61 0.06 -11.75 -4.31
C ALA A 61 -1.12 -11.72 -3.33
N LEU A 62 -0.88 -11.34 -2.08
CA LEU A 62 -1.92 -11.17 -1.07
C LEU A 62 -2.83 -10.00 -1.43
N ALA A 63 -2.28 -8.88 -1.91
CA ALA A 63 -3.07 -7.76 -2.39
C ALA A 63 -3.97 -8.18 -3.56
N LYS A 64 -3.42 -8.84 -4.59
CA LYS A 64 -4.19 -9.38 -5.73
C LYS A 64 -5.32 -10.33 -5.28
N THR A 65 -5.03 -11.20 -4.31
CA THR A 65 -6.03 -12.11 -3.74
C THR A 65 -7.12 -11.34 -3.01
N THR A 66 -6.72 -10.34 -2.21
CA THR A 66 -7.65 -9.50 -1.45
C THR A 66 -8.57 -8.68 -2.36
N PHE A 67 -8.05 -8.16 -3.47
CA PHE A 67 -8.87 -7.51 -4.50
C PHE A 67 -9.99 -8.42 -4.97
N ARG A 68 -9.69 -9.68 -5.31
CA ARG A 68 -10.70 -10.66 -5.72
C ARG A 68 -11.71 -10.97 -4.62
N GLU A 69 -11.26 -11.08 -3.36
CA GLU A 69 -12.13 -11.36 -2.22
C GLU A 69 -13.12 -10.24 -1.94
N VAL A 70 -12.72 -8.98 -2.12
CA VAL A 70 -13.62 -7.83 -1.96
C VAL A 70 -14.49 -7.55 -3.20
N GLY A 71 -14.44 -8.43 -4.20
CA GLY A 71 -15.17 -8.29 -5.47
C GLY A 71 -14.59 -7.23 -6.42
N GLY A 72 -13.35 -6.81 -6.20
CA GLY A 72 -12.65 -5.81 -6.99
C GLY A 72 -11.67 -6.41 -8.02
N ASP A 73 -11.30 -5.59 -9.00
CA ASP A 73 -10.28 -5.93 -9.98
C ASP A 73 -8.95 -5.23 -9.64
N TYR A 74 -7.86 -5.99 -9.65
CA TYR A 74 -6.52 -5.45 -9.38
C TYR A 74 -6.01 -4.57 -10.53
N HIS A 75 -6.33 -4.93 -11.77
CA HIS A 75 -5.97 -4.20 -12.98
C HIS A 75 -6.90 -3.02 -13.23
N MET A 76 -8.13 -3.04 -12.75
CA MET A 76 -9.05 -1.90 -12.77
C MET A 76 -9.50 -1.55 -11.34
N PRO A 77 -8.59 -1.00 -10.51
CA PRO A 77 -8.93 -0.62 -9.15
C PRO A 77 -9.91 0.56 -9.17
N THR A 78 -10.89 0.53 -8.28
CA THR A 78 -11.74 1.68 -7.94
C THR A 78 -11.35 2.20 -6.56
N LEU A 79 -11.67 3.45 -6.25
CA LEU A 79 -11.38 4.02 -4.93
C LEU A 79 -12.02 3.18 -3.81
N GLU A 80 -13.26 2.74 -4.00
CA GLU A 80 -13.95 1.86 -3.05
C GLU A 80 -13.21 0.53 -2.84
N ASN A 81 -12.72 -0.09 -3.93
CA ASN A 81 -11.91 -1.31 -3.85
C ASN A 81 -10.63 -1.06 -3.04
N LEU A 82 -9.98 0.10 -3.21
CA LEU A 82 -8.77 0.43 -2.44
C LEU A 82 -9.03 0.55 -0.94
N TYR A 83 -10.14 1.19 -0.54
CA TYR A 83 -10.53 1.25 0.88
C TYR A 83 -10.80 -0.14 1.45
N LYS A 84 -11.56 -0.97 0.74
CA LYS A 84 -11.89 -2.36 1.16
C LYS A 84 -10.64 -3.23 1.24
N VAL A 85 -9.75 -3.14 0.25
CA VAL A 85 -8.50 -3.91 0.21
C VAL A 85 -7.56 -3.49 1.32
N LYS A 86 -7.42 -2.18 1.58
CA LYS A 86 -6.61 -1.66 2.69
C LYS A 86 -7.07 -2.29 4.01
N ASP A 87 -8.35 -2.18 4.33
CA ASP A 87 -8.90 -2.68 5.60
C ASP A 87 -8.74 -4.21 5.73
N THR A 88 -9.05 -4.93 4.65
CA THR A 88 -8.93 -6.40 4.64
C THR A 88 -7.46 -6.85 4.79
N LEU A 89 -6.52 -6.18 4.11
CA LEU A 89 -5.09 -6.46 4.23
C LEU A 89 -4.54 -6.14 5.62
N GLU A 90 -4.91 -5.01 6.20
CA GLU A 90 -4.52 -4.63 7.57
C GLU A 90 -4.95 -5.69 8.58
N ASN A 91 -6.18 -6.20 8.44
CA ASN A 91 -6.73 -7.27 9.27
C ASN A 91 -6.01 -8.61 9.04
N LYS A 92 -5.78 -9.01 7.79
CA LYS A 92 -5.09 -10.26 7.46
C LYS A 92 -3.64 -10.30 7.96
N LEU A 93 -2.93 -9.19 7.83
CA LEU A 93 -1.55 -9.04 8.30
C LEU A 93 -1.48 -8.74 9.80
N LYS A 94 -2.63 -8.57 10.47
CA LYS A 94 -2.76 -8.20 11.88
C LYS A 94 -1.89 -6.99 12.21
N LEU A 95 -1.87 -5.98 11.34
CA LEU A 95 -1.02 -4.80 11.51
C LEU A 95 -1.42 -3.99 12.76
N ASN A 96 -2.68 -4.07 13.16
CA ASN A 96 -3.21 -3.51 14.41
C ASN A 96 -2.55 -4.12 15.69
N ALA A 97 -2.04 -5.35 15.62
CA ALA A 97 -1.33 -6.01 16.71
C ALA A 97 0.19 -5.73 16.69
N ARG A 98 0.67 -4.93 15.73
CA ARG A 98 2.08 -4.56 15.55
C ARG A 98 2.39 -3.26 16.32
N PRO A 99 3.67 -2.86 16.44
CA PRO A 99 4.03 -1.64 17.16
C PRO A 99 3.24 -0.44 16.63
N GLN A 100 2.56 0.27 17.53
CA GLN A 100 1.64 1.35 17.17
C GLN A 100 2.31 2.45 16.33
N GLU A 101 3.62 2.70 16.53
CA GLU A 101 4.36 3.67 15.72
C GLU A 101 4.43 3.26 14.24
N ILE A 102 4.76 2.00 13.97
CA ILE A 102 4.84 1.47 12.61
C ILE A 102 3.45 1.49 11.97
N TYR A 103 2.44 1.07 12.74
CA TYR A 103 1.06 1.05 12.28
C TYR A 103 0.52 2.46 11.95
N ARG A 104 0.78 3.46 12.81
CA ARG A 104 0.38 4.85 12.56
C ARG A 104 1.04 5.42 11.31
N ARG A 105 2.34 5.16 11.09
CA ARG A 105 3.03 5.61 9.86
C ARG A 105 2.43 4.96 8.61
N HIS A 106 2.15 3.66 8.67
CA HIS A 106 1.47 2.93 7.60
C HIS A 106 0.09 3.51 7.30
N GLN A 107 -0.73 3.73 8.33
CA GLN A 107 -2.07 4.32 8.18
C GLN A 107 -2.01 5.72 7.57
N ALA A 108 -1.12 6.58 8.06
CA ALA A 108 -0.98 7.94 7.55
C ALA A 108 -0.54 7.96 6.09
N ALA A 109 0.34 7.05 5.66
CA ALA A 109 0.72 6.91 4.26
C ALA A 109 -0.45 6.42 3.41
N CYS A 110 -1.15 5.37 3.84
CA CYS A 110 -2.29 4.82 3.11
C CYS A 110 -3.43 5.82 2.97
N GLN A 111 -3.75 6.54 4.05
CA GLN A 111 -4.79 7.56 4.06
C GLN A 111 -4.45 8.70 3.08
N GLN A 112 -3.23 9.22 3.11
CA GLN A 112 -2.81 10.26 2.16
C GLN A 112 -2.90 9.79 0.71
N LEU A 113 -2.51 8.54 0.40
CA LEU A 113 -2.63 7.99 -0.94
C LEU A 113 -4.10 7.91 -1.41
N LEU A 114 -5.00 7.50 -0.51
CA LEU A 114 -6.43 7.39 -0.78
C LEU A 114 -7.10 8.75 -0.92
N GLU A 115 -6.77 9.72 -0.06
CA GLU A 115 -7.27 11.09 -0.14
C GLU A 115 -6.84 11.73 -1.47
N LYS A 116 -5.57 11.59 -1.84
CA LYS A 116 -5.03 12.12 -3.11
C LYS A 116 -5.63 11.47 -4.34
N ALA A 117 -6.09 10.22 -4.24
CA ALA A 117 -6.83 9.54 -5.31
C ALA A 117 -8.34 9.80 -5.30
N SER A 118 -8.86 10.27 -4.17
CA SER A 118 -10.26 10.69 -4.04
C SER A 118 -10.50 12.10 -4.57
N ILE A 119 -9.46 12.92 -4.71
CA ILE A 119 -9.58 14.25 -5.32
C ILE A 119 -9.83 14.04 -6.82
N PRO A 120 -11.02 14.36 -7.33
CA PRO A 120 -11.25 14.32 -8.77
C PRO A 120 -10.24 15.27 -9.43
N ILE A 121 -9.53 14.78 -10.45
CA ILE A 121 -8.67 15.62 -11.30
C ILE A 121 -9.60 16.48 -12.15
N PHE A 122 -10.23 17.49 -11.56
CA PHE A 122 -10.78 18.63 -12.27
C PHE A 122 -9.62 19.57 -12.59
N ASP A 123 -8.73 19.16 -13.50
CA ASP A 123 -7.97 20.06 -14.37
C ASP A 123 -7.01 19.24 -15.26
N GLN A 124 -7.42 18.96 -16.51
CA GLN A 124 -6.64 19.20 -17.74
C GLN A 124 -7.58 19.16 -18.97
N VAL A 125 -8.82 19.65 -18.81
CA VAL A 125 -9.61 20.07 -19.97
C VAL A 125 -9.82 21.56 -19.77
N GLU A 126 -9.33 22.35 -20.72
CA GLU A 126 -9.30 23.82 -20.78
C GLU A 126 -7.99 24.50 -20.36
N LYS A 127 -7.05 24.60 -21.32
CA LYS A 127 -6.90 25.88 -22.04
C LYS A 127 -5.95 25.77 -23.26
N LYS A 128 -6.56 26.08 -24.41
CA LYS A 128 -6.04 26.46 -25.73
C LYS A 128 -5.42 25.40 -26.64
#